data_AF-A0A7L4G3Y8-F1
#
_entry.id   AF-A0A7L4G3Y8-F1
#
_cell.length_a   1.000
_cell.length_b   1.000
_cell.length_c   1.000
_cell.angle_alpha   90.00
_cell.angle_beta   90.00
_cell.angle_gamma   90.00
#
_symmetry.space_group_name_H-M   'P 1'
#
loop_
_entity.id
_entity.type
_entity.pdbx_description
1 polymer ?
#
loop_
_entity_poly.entity_id
_entity_poly.type
_entity_poly.pdbx_seq_one_letter_code
_entity_poly.pdbx_strand_id
1 'polypeptide(L)'
;MAASRYRRFLRLCEEWPLEQSKRQRDLGAVLRQRVAQAFREGENTQIADPEACDQMYESLVRIHTNYYKNKYPRLKDTSFTGVTVEDCKMILATDVLKQMEDMKKGRWRKLREKFYAKKPEEDLK
;
A
#
# COMPACT_ATOMS: atom_id res chain seq x y z
N MET A 1 -10.14 -8.86 -31.50
CA MET A 1 -10.52 -10.01 -30.66
C MET A 1 -9.77 -9.90 -29.35
N ALA A 2 -10.48 -9.80 -28.24
CA ALA A 2 -9.90 -9.73 -26.90
C ALA A 2 -9.17 -11.05 -26.60
N ALA A 3 -7.85 -11.04 -26.50
CA ALA A 3 -7.18 -11.99 -25.61
C ALA A 3 -7.91 -11.88 -24.25
N SER A 4 -8.38 -13.01 -23.71
CA SER A 4 -9.27 -13.05 -22.53
C SER A 4 -8.80 -12.04 -21.47
N ARG A 5 -9.71 -11.20 -20.95
CA ARG A 5 -9.36 -10.13 -19.97
C ARG A 5 -8.48 -10.69 -18.84
N TYR A 6 -8.77 -11.91 -18.41
CA TYR A 6 -7.96 -12.66 -17.48
C TYR A 6 -6.48 -12.75 -17.87
N ARG A 7 -6.12 -13.12 -19.11
CA ARG A 7 -4.73 -13.13 -19.61
C ARG A 7 -4.06 -11.76 -19.52
N ARG A 8 -4.80 -10.68 -19.76
CA ARG A 8 -4.26 -9.31 -19.63
C ARG A 8 -3.90 -9.02 -18.17
N PHE A 9 -4.77 -9.36 -17.23
CA PHE A 9 -4.51 -9.23 -15.80
C PHE A 9 -3.35 -10.13 -15.34
N LEU A 10 -3.23 -11.35 -15.86
CA LEU A 10 -2.10 -12.23 -15.54
C LEU A 10 -0.77 -11.63 -16.00
N ARG A 11 -0.67 -11.14 -17.24
CA ARG A 11 0.55 -10.45 -17.72
C ARG A 11 0.89 -9.23 -16.87
N LEU A 12 -0.12 -8.43 -16.53
CA LEU A 12 0.08 -7.28 -15.63
C LEU A 12 0.60 -7.74 -14.26
N CYS A 13 0.08 -8.83 -13.71
CA CYS A 13 0.58 -9.40 -12.47
C CYS A 13 2.00 -9.97 -12.59
N GLU A 14 2.42 -10.47 -13.75
CA GLU A 14 3.80 -10.91 -13.98
C GLU A 14 4.77 -9.73 -13.99
N GLU A 15 4.40 -8.65 -14.67
CA GLU A 15 5.22 -7.44 -14.78
C GLU A 15 5.23 -6.60 -13.49
N TRP A 16 4.20 -6.70 -12.65
CA TRP A 16 4.08 -5.89 -11.45
C TRP A 16 5.12 -6.27 -10.38
N PRO A 17 6.00 -5.34 -9.94
CA PRO A 17 7.06 -5.65 -9.00
C PRO A 17 6.52 -6.03 -7.61
N LEU A 18 7.26 -6.87 -6.89
CA LEU A 18 7.00 -7.17 -5.49
C LEU A 18 7.96 -6.37 -4.60
N GLU A 19 7.39 -5.66 -3.63
CA GLU A 19 8.12 -4.82 -2.69
C GLU A 19 8.19 -5.50 -1.31
N GLN A 20 9.30 -6.21 -1.07
CA GLN A 20 9.50 -7.02 0.13
C GLN A 20 9.46 -6.22 1.44
N SER A 21 9.79 -4.94 1.42
CA SER A 21 9.75 -4.05 2.59
C SER A 21 8.33 -3.79 3.09
N LYS A 22 7.31 -3.95 2.22
CA LYS A 22 5.89 -3.71 2.52
C LYS A 22 5.13 -5.02 2.71
N ARG A 23 5.67 -5.93 3.52
CA ARG A 23 5.02 -7.22 3.82
C ARG A 23 3.54 -7.03 4.16
N GLN A 24 2.66 -7.87 3.60
CA GLN A 24 1.20 -7.84 3.70
C GLN A 24 0.48 -6.61 3.09
N ARG A 25 1.19 -5.52 2.82
CA ARG A 25 0.65 -4.26 2.26
C ARG A 25 1.14 -3.97 0.84
N ASP A 26 1.95 -4.87 0.29
CA ASP A 26 2.46 -4.79 -1.07
C ASP A 26 1.30 -4.84 -2.05
N LEU A 27 1.18 -3.79 -2.85
CA LEU A 27 0.16 -3.66 -3.88
C LEU A 27 0.25 -4.79 -4.90
N GLY A 28 1.44 -5.22 -5.30
CA GLY A 28 1.62 -6.33 -6.23
C GLY A 28 1.09 -7.66 -5.67
N ALA A 29 1.26 -7.90 -4.38
CA ALA A 29 0.70 -9.08 -3.71
C ALA A 29 -0.83 -8.99 -3.62
N VAL A 30 -1.35 -7.82 -3.23
CA VAL A 30 -2.80 -7.56 -3.15
C VAL A 30 -3.46 -7.70 -4.52
N LEU A 31 -2.84 -7.20 -5.60
CA LEU A 31 -3.36 -7.32 -6.96
C LEU A 31 -3.48 -8.78 -7.38
N ARG A 32 -2.45 -9.60 -7.16
CA ARG A 32 -2.49 -11.04 -7.46
C ARG A 32 -3.63 -11.74 -6.70
N GLN A 33 -3.78 -11.44 -5.41
CA GLN A 33 -4.88 -11.97 -4.61
C GLN A 33 -6.26 -11.56 -5.16
N ARG A 34 -6.43 -10.28 -5.52
CA ARG A 34 -7.69 -9.75 -6.06
C ARG A 34 -8.01 -10.33 -7.43
N VAL A 35 -7.03 -10.49 -8.31
CA VAL A 35 -7.20 -11.13 -9.62
C VAL A 35 -7.64 -12.58 -9.44
N ALA A 36 -6.99 -13.34 -8.55
CA ALA A 36 -7.41 -14.72 -8.26
C ALA A 36 -8.84 -14.80 -7.68
N GLN A 37 -9.24 -13.83 -6.86
CA GLN A 37 -10.60 -13.76 -6.31
C GLN A 37 -11.66 -13.33 -7.32
N ALA A 38 -11.31 -12.43 -8.24
CA ALA A 38 -12.24 -11.91 -9.26
C ALA A 38 -12.41 -12.90 -10.41
N PHE A 39 -11.35 -13.61 -10.80
CA PHE A 39 -11.33 -14.58 -11.88
C PHE A 39 -11.19 -16.02 -11.37
N ARG A 40 -12.05 -16.42 -10.41
CA ARG A 40 -11.99 -17.77 -9.79
C ARG A 40 -12.13 -18.89 -10.81
N GLU A 41 -12.91 -18.67 -11.87
CA GLU A 41 -13.14 -19.63 -12.95
C GLU A 41 -12.20 -19.38 -14.14
N GLY A 42 -11.16 -18.56 -13.96
CA GLY A 42 -10.21 -18.18 -14.99
C GLY A 42 -10.89 -17.50 -16.17
N GLU A 43 -10.71 -18.05 -17.36
CA GLU A 43 -11.28 -17.51 -18.61
C GLU A 43 -12.80 -17.63 -18.71
N ASN A 44 -13.40 -18.57 -17.96
CA ASN A 44 -14.85 -18.81 -17.98
C ASN A 44 -15.64 -17.86 -17.06
N THR A 45 -14.92 -17.08 -16.24
CA THR A 45 -15.51 -16.14 -15.30
C THR A 45 -16.45 -15.16 -16.02
N GLN A 46 -17.71 -15.13 -15.61
CA GLN A 46 -18.68 -14.17 -16.11
C GLN A 46 -18.45 -12.80 -15.47
N ILE A 47 -18.14 -11.80 -16.28
CA ILE A 47 -17.90 -10.42 -15.83
C ILE A 47 -19.21 -9.65 -15.97
N ALA A 48 -19.79 -9.23 -14.84
CA ALA A 48 -21.05 -8.49 -14.82
C ALA A 48 -20.97 -7.14 -15.56
N ASP A 49 -19.86 -6.43 -15.41
CA ASP A 49 -19.58 -5.16 -16.11
C ASP A 49 -18.22 -5.22 -16.81
N PRO A 50 -18.20 -5.53 -18.12
CA PRO A 50 -16.98 -5.61 -18.91
C PRO A 50 -16.26 -4.25 -19.05
N GLU A 51 -16.99 -3.14 -19.12
CA GLU A 51 -16.41 -1.82 -19.33
C GLU A 51 -15.67 -1.33 -18.08
N ALA A 52 -16.29 -1.48 -16.91
CA ALA A 52 -15.62 -1.16 -15.64
C ALA A 52 -14.38 -2.04 -15.44
N CYS A 53 -14.42 -3.31 -15.85
CA CYS A 53 -13.26 -4.20 -15.80
C CYS A 53 -12.11 -3.70 -16.67
N ASP A 54 -12.42 -3.26 -17.90
CA ASP A 54 -11.43 -2.71 -18.83
C ASP A 54 -10.86 -1.37 -18.33
N GLN A 55 -11.71 -0.48 -17.80
CA GLN A 55 -11.27 0.79 -17.19
C GLN A 55 -10.33 0.56 -15.99
N MET A 56 -10.63 -0.43 -15.16
CA MET A 56 -9.80 -0.80 -14.02
C MET A 56 -8.44 -1.34 -14.49
N TYR A 57 -8.43 -2.21 -15.52
CA TYR A 57 -7.20 -2.68 -16.13
C TYR A 57 -6.34 -1.52 -16.66
N GLU A 58 -6.91 -0.61 -17.44
CA GLU A 58 -6.19 0.54 -17.97
C GLU A 58 -5.60 1.43 -16.87
N SER A 59 -6.35 1.64 -15.79
CA SER A 59 -5.90 2.43 -14.66
C SER A 59 -4.68 1.80 -13.98
N LEU A 60 -4.68 0.48 -13.83
CA LEU A 60 -3.53 -0.24 -13.30
C LEU A 60 -2.32 -0.20 -14.25
N VAL A 61 -2.54 -0.34 -15.56
CA VAL A 61 -1.46 -0.20 -16.55
C VAL A 61 -0.83 1.19 -16.46
N ARG A 62 -1.62 2.26 -16.37
CA ARG A 62 -1.11 3.64 -16.24
C ARG A 62 -0.22 3.80 -14.99
N ILE A 63 -0.55 3.12 -13.90
CA ILE A 63 0.28 3.11 -12.68
C ILE A 63 1.57 2.34 -12.94
N HIS A 64 1.49 1.12 -13.48
CA HIS A 64 2.65 0.25 -13.72
C HIS A 64 3.67 0.90 -14.66
N THR A 65 3.21 1.52 -15.75
CA THR A 65 4.08 2.16 -16.74
C THR A 65 4.55 3.56 -16.33
N ASN A 66 4.24 4.00 -15.10
CA ASN A 66 4.50 5.35 -14.61
C ASN A 66 3.98 6.44 -15.57
N TYR A 67 2.83 6.22 -16.21
CA TYR A 67 2.31 7.06 -17.29
C TYR A 67 2.29 8.55 -16.92
N TYR A 68 1.75 8.89 -15.75
CA TYR A 68 1.63 10.29 -15.32
C TYR A 68 2.97 10.91 -14.93
N LYS A 69 3.92 10.13 -14.41
CA LYS A 69 5.28 10.62 -14.14
C LYS A 69 5.98 11.01 -15.45
N ASN A 70 5.79 10.20 -16.49
CA ASN A 70 6.42 10.44 -17.79
C ASN A 70 5.69 11.54 -18.58
N LYS A 71 4.37 11.63 -18.47
CA LYS A 71 3.55 12.65 -19.12
C LYS A 71 3.76 14.04 -18.56
N TYR A 72 4.05 14.13 -17.26
CA TYR A 72 4.26 15.41 -16.56
C TYR A 72 5.61 15.41 -15.84
N PRO A 73 6.72 15.64 -16.57
CA PRO A 73 8.06 15.70 -15.98
C PRO A 73 8.13 16.77 -14.89
N ARG A 74 8.78 16.45 -13.77
CA ARG A 74 8.95 17.37 -12.65
C ARG A 74 10.36 17.93 -12.65
N LEU A 75 10.49 19.16 -12.14
CA LEU A 75 11.79 19.81 -11.93
C LEU A 75 12.60 19.19 -10.78
N LYS A 76 11.90 18.56 -9.83
CA LYS A 76 12.50 17.95 -8.63
C LYS A 76 11.91 16.56 -8.40
N ASP A 77 12.74 15.66 -7.90
CA ASP A 77 12.35 14.31 -7.52
C ASP A 77 11.93 14.17 -6.05
N THR A 78 11.90 15.28 -5.31
CA THR A 78 11.41 15.31 -3.94
C THR A 78 9.89 15.48 -3.88
N SER A 79 9.28 14.94 -2.83
CA SER A 79 7.88 15.20 -2.50
C SER A 79 7.68 16.66 -2.04
N PHE A 80 6.41 17.02 -1.80
CA PHE A 80 6.06 18.33 -1.23
C PHE A 80 6.76 18.61 0.11
N THR A 81 7.00 17.58 0.92
CA THR A 81 7.69 17.70 2.22
C THR A 81 9.22 17.69 2.08
N GLY A 82 9.76 17.73 0.86
CA GLY A 82 11.19 17.65 0.58
C GLY A 82 11.79 16.25 0.71
N VAL A 83 10.95 15.22 0.89
CA VAL A 83 11.36 13.84 1.15
C VAL A 83 11.62 13.12 -0.17
N THR A 84 12.68 12.32 -0.25
CA THR A 84 13.03 11.54 -1.45
C THR A 84 12.18 10.27 -1.57
N VAL A 85 12.23 9.59 -2.73
CA VAL A 85 11.51 8.32 -2.93
C VAL A 85 12.08 7.24 -1.99
N GLU A 86 13.39 7.24 -1.79
CA GLU A 86 14.13 6.32 -0.94
C GLU A 86 13.72 6.50 0.52
N ASP A 87 13.61 7.75 0.97
CA ASP A 87 13.12 8.07 2.31
C ASP A 87 11.67 7.63 2.48
N CYS A 88 10.80 7.87 1.50
CA CYS A 88 9.42 7.39 1.53
C CYS A 88 9.36 5.85 1.62
N LYS A 89 10.20 5.13 0.87
CA LYS A 89 10.29 3.66 0.94
C LYS A 89 10.73 3.19 2.33
N MET A 90 11.73 3.84 2.91
CA MET A 90 12.22 3.52 4.26
C MET A 90 11.13 3.77 5.31
N ILE A 91 10.48 4.94 5.30
CA ILE A 91 9.42 5.29 6.25
C ILE A 91 8.24 4.32 6.15
N LEU A 92 7.90 3.86 4.94
CA LEU A 92 6.78 2.95 4.70
C LEU A 92 7.13 1.47 4.91
N ALA A 93 8.40 1.13 5.17
CA ALA A 93 8.81 -0.24 5.43
C ALA A 93 8.12 -0.77 6.71
N THR A 94 7.65 -2.02 6.64
CA THR A 94 6.88 -2.63 7.73
C THR A 94 7.67 -2.68 9.04
N ASP A 95 8.98 -2.91 8.97
CA ASP A 95 9.85 -2.95 10.15
C ASP A 95 9.95 -1.58 10.83
N VAL A 96 10.09 -0.50 10.04
CA VAL A 96 10.16 0.88 10.55
C VAL A 96 8.84 1.29 11.19
N LEU A 97 7.71 0.97 10.54
CA LEU A 97 6.39 1.25 11.11
C LEU A 97 6.16 0.50 12.43
N LYS A 98 6.58 -0.76 12.51
CA LYS A 98 6.48 -1.56 13.74
C LYS A 98 7.33 -0.97 14.87
N GLN A 99 8.56 -0.57 14.56
CA GLN A 99 9.43 0.12 15.53
C GLN A 99 8.79 1.41 16.04
N MET A 100 8.20 2.23 15.15
CA MET A 100 7.49 3.45 15.55
C MET A 100 6.28 3.15 16.45
N GLU A 101 5.54 2.08 16.16
CA GLU A 101 4.39 1.65 16.97
C GLU A 101 4.82 1.18 18.37
N ASP A 102 5.91 0.41 18.46
CA ASP A 102 6.44 -0.09 19.73
C ASP A 102 7.04 1.03 20.58
N MET A 103 7.74 1.99 19.94
CA MET A 103 8.20 3.22 20.60
C MET A 103 7.04 4.06 21.12
N LYS A 104 5.94 4.16 20.35
CA LYS A 104 4.72 4.82 20.80
C LYS A 104 4.17 4.10 22.03
N LYS A 105 3.95 2.79 22.00
CA LYS A 105 3.50 2.01 23.17
C LYS A 105 4.38 2.22 24.41
N GLY A 106 5.70 2.28 24.24
CA GLY A 106 6.65 2.60 25.32
C GLY A 106 6.48 4.00 25.91
N ARG A 107 6.29 5.02 25.06
CA ARG A 107 6.03 6.40 25.50
C ARG A 107 4.67 6.55 26.17
N TRP A 108 3.64 5.86 25.68
CA TRP A 108 2.31 5.85 26.29
C TRP A 108 2.30 5.16 27.65
N ARG A 109 3.06 4.08 27.84
CA ARG A 109 3.28 3.46 29.16
C ARG A 109 3.94 4.43 30.14
N LYS A 110 5.03 5.09 29.73
CA LYS A 110 5.71 6.11 30.57
C LYS A 110 4.81 7.30 30.91
N LEU A 111 3.99 7.74 29.95
CA LEU A 111 3.03 8.82 30.17
C LEU A 111 1.95 8.38 31.16
N ARG A 112 1.41 7.17 30.99
CA ARG A 112 0.46 6.53 31.90
C ARG A 112 1.03 6.49 33.31
N GLU A 113 2.20 5.90 33.51
CA GLU A 113 2.87 5.81 34.81
C GLU A 113 3.04 7.18 35.48
N LYS A 114 3.41 8.23 34.73
CA LYS A 114 3.51 9.60 35.25
C LYS A 114 2.17 10.21 35.67
N PHE A 115 1.07 9.82 35.03
CA PHE A 115 -0.27 10.26 35.42
C PHE A 115 -0.82 9.47 36.62
N TYR A 116 -0.54 8.16 36.71
CA TYR A 116 -0.94 7.33 37.87
C TYR A 116 -0.09 7.62 39.11
N ALA A 117 1.19 7.95 38.97
CA ALA A 117 2.03 8.38 40.09
C ALA A 117 1.65 9.76 40.67
N LYS A 118 0.70 10.48 40.04
CA LYS A 118 0.23 11.80 40.45
C LYS A 118 -1.08 11.81 41.27
N LYS A 119 -1.69 10.64 41.53
CA LYS A 119 -2.77 10.47 42.52
C LYS A 119 -2.47 9.18 43.29
N PRO A 120 -2.19 9.19 44.61
CA PRO A 120 -2.92 9.94 45.64
C PRO A 120 -2.02 10.53 46.77
N GLU A 121 -1.93 11.85 46.87
CA GLU A 121 -1.54 12.52 48.13
C GLU A 121 -2.38 13.79 48.33
N GLU A 122 -3.70 13.68 48.26
CA GLU A 122 -4.63 14.71 48.76
C GLU A 122 -5.89 14.00 49.28
N ASP A 123 -5.75 13.17 50.30
CA ASP A 123 -6.86 12.67 51.14
C ASP A 123 -6.30 12.35 52.53
N LEU A 124 -5.82 13.36 53.24
CA LEU A 124 -5.51 13.33 54.68
C LEU A 124 -5.47 14.77 55.20
N LYS A 125 -6.64 15.34 55.47
CA LYS A 125 -6.85 16.42 56.44
C LYS A 125 -8.28 16.39 56.94
#